data_AF-A0A3N5FZL8-F1
#
_entry.id   AF-A0A3N5FZL8-F1
#
_cell.length_a   1.000
_cell.length_b   1.000
_cell.length_c   1.000
_cell.angle_alpha   90.00
_cell.angle_beta   90.00
_cell.angle_gamma   90.00
#
_symmetry.space_group_name_H-M   'P 1'
#
loop_
_entity.id
_entity.type
_entity.pdbx_description
1 polymer ?
#
loop_
_entity_poly.entity_id
_entity_poly.type
_entity_poly.pdbx_seq_one_letter_code
_entity_poly.pdbx_strand_id
1 'polypeptide(L)'
;MKLLSDGPDLHYVVRLDPDAVCARLGDAIGTEDFFGDDDREFVGRVSARAFRIRRNSGVQNAFRPYLYGIVEPDLLGSRIVVRLGLHPSTKYFIVVWLGAMLLIGLAVLVLFLTNNLAAT
;
A
#
# COMPACT_ATOMS: atom_id res chain seq x y z
N MET A 1 -10.18 -14.71 1.55
CA MET A 1 -9.19 -14.35 0.51
C MET A 1 -8.04 -13.59 1.17
N LYS A 2 -7.02 -14.34 1.63
CA LYS A 2 -5.82 -13.84 2.32
C LYS A 2 -4.75 -13.63 1.25
N LEU A 3 -4.81 -12.53 0.51
CA LEU A 3 -3.87 -12.24 -0.58
C LEU A 3 -2.77 -11.29 -0.07
N LEU A 4 -1.55 -11.82 -0.02
CA LEU A 4 -0.25 -11.16 0.21
C LEU A 4 -0.01 -10.69 1.66
N SER A 5 0.50 -11.61 2.48
CA SER A 5 0.87 -11.45 3.91
C SER A 5 2.27 -12.03 4.21
N ASP A 6 3.18 -12.02 3.24
CA ASP A 6 4.51 -12.67 3.36
C ASP A 6 5.68 -11.67 3.27
N GLY A 7 5.41 -10.38 3.53
CA GLY A 7 6.49 -9.47 3.92
C GLY A 7 6.83 -9.71 5.40
N PRO A 8 8.08 -9.53 5.85
CA PRO A 8 8.37 -9.58 7.28
C PRO A 8 7.56 -8.48 7.94
N ASP A 9 6.60 -8.85 8.79
CA ASP A 9 5.93 -7.90 9.66
C ASP A 9 7.00 -7.36 10.63
N LEU A 10 7.21 -6.04 10.60
CA LEU A 10 8.11 -5.41 11.55
C LEU A 10 7.34 -5.18 12.84
N HIS A 11 7.82 -5.80 13.91
CA HIS A 11 7.24 -5.68 15.23
C HIS A 11 8.08 -4.74 16.08
N TYR A 12 7.45 -3.69 16.59
CA TYR A 12 8.07 -2.77 17.55
C TYR A 12 7.28 -2.80 18.85
N VAL A 13 7.99 -2.83 19.98
CA VAL A 13 7.38 -2.70 21.30
C VAL A 13 7.77 -1.36 21.87
N VAL A 14 6.78 -0.61 22.33
CA VAL A 14 6.94 0.74 22.89
C VAL A 14 6.19 0.84 24.21
N ARG A 15 6.73 1.62 25.14
CA ARG A 15 6.15 1.82 26.48
C ARG A 15 5.02 2.85 26.54
N LEU A 16 4.48 3.24 25.38
CA LEU A 16 3.36 4.18 25.29
C LEU A 16 2.06 3.40 25.14
N ASP A 17 0.98 3.92 25.71
CA ASP A 17 -0.36 3.43 25.43
C ASP A 17 -0.74 3.64 23.95
N PRO A 18 -1.62 2.80 23.38
CA PRO A 18 -1.94 2.86 21.96
C PRO A 18 -2.40 4.24 21.49
N ASP A 19 -3.19 4.93 22.30
CA ASP A 19 -3.72 6.25 21.99
C ASP A 19 -2.59 7.30 21.98
N ALA A 20 -1.64 7.19 22.91
CA ALA A 20 -0.47 8.07 22.95
C ALA A 20 0.49 7.83 21.78
N VAL A 21 0.63 6.57 21.33
CA VAL A 21 1.36 6.23 20.10
C VAL A 21 0.70 6.89 18.90
N CYS A 22 -0.62 6.76 18.74
CA CYS A 22 -1.35 7.33 17.62
C CYS A 22 -1.34 8.86 17.64
N ALA A 23 -1.51 9.49 18.81
CA ALA A 23 -1.40 10.94 18.96
C ALA A 23 -0.01 11.43 18.54
N ARG A 24 1.05 10.81 19.05
CA ARG A 24 2.43 11.19 18.71
C ARG A 24 2.76 10.96 17.23
N LEU A 25 2.23 9.90 16.62
CA LEU A 25 2.35 9.69 15.18
C LEU A 25 1.64 10.79 14.40
N GLY A 26 0.41 11.14 14.78
CA GLY A 26 -0.35 12.23 14.16
C GLY A 26 0.39 13.57 14.24
N ASP A 27 1.01 13.86 15.39
CA ASP A 27 1.79 15.08 15.57
C ASP A 27 3.10 15.08 14.76
N ALA A 28 3.64 13.92 14.41
CA ALA A 28 4.91 13.78 13.71
C ALA A 28 4.78 13.74 12.18
N ILE A 29 3.63 13.32 11.64
CA ILE A 29 3.42 13.18 10.19
C ILE A 29 2.51 14.26 9.63
N GLY A 30 2.68 14.56 8.36
CA GLY A 30 1.77 15.45 7.64
C GLY A 30 0.48 14.77 7.21
N THR A 31 -0.51 15.58 6.85
CA THR A 31 -1.80 15.07 6.37
C THR A 31 -1.74 14.78 4.87
N GLU A 32 -2.31 13.65 4.43
CA GLU A 32 -2.55 13.41 3.00
C GLU A 32 -3.70 14.30 2.48
N ASP A 33 -3.36 15.54 2.10
CA ASP A 33 -4.26 16.45 1.39
C ASP A 33 -4.01 16.43 -0.13
N PHE A 34 -5.08 16.63 -0.91
CA PHE A 34 -5.03 16.64 -2.38
C PHE A 34 -4.25 17.83 -2.96
N PHE A 35 -4.08 18.91 -2.18
CA PHE A 35 -3.43 20.16 -2.60
C PHE A 35 -2.07 20.40 -1.92
N GLY A 36 -1.54 19.39 -1.22
CA GLY A 36 -0.16 19.21 -0.80
C GLY A 36 0.71 20.46 -0.58
N ASP A 37 0.59 21.06 0.60
CA ASP A 37 1.57 22.03 1.13
C ASP A 37 1.98 21.63 2.56
N ASP A 38 2.39 20.36 2.72
CA ASP A 38 2.97 19.88 3.97
C ASP A 38 4.44 19.58 3.74
N ASP A 39 5.33 20.28 4.45
CA ASP A 39 6.79 20.15 4.33
C ASP A 39 7.36 18.95 5.12
N ARG A 40 6.51 18.19 5.83
CA ARG A 40 6.97 17.03 6.60
C ARG A 40 7.48 15.93 5.68
N GLU A 41 8.53 15.25 6.15
CA GLU A 41 9.16 14.15 5.39
C GLU A 41 8.21 12.98 5.14
N PHE A 42 7.24 12.76 6.04
CA PHE A 42 6.25 11.72 5.94
C PHE A 42 4.85 12.31 5.99
N VAL A 43 3.97 11.79 5.14
CA VAL A 43 2.56 12.16 5.09
C VAL A 43 1.69 10.91 5.15
N GLY A 44 0.50 11.03 5.71
CA GLY A 44 -0.36 9.88 5.87
C GLY A 44 -1.66 10.17 6.61
N ARG A 45 -2.21 9.10 7.18
CA ARG A 45 -3.38 9.14 8.05
C ARG A 45 -3.14 8.24 9.25
N VAL A 46 -3.49 8.75 10.42
CA VAL A 46 -3.53 8.00 11.67
C VAL A 46 -5.00 7.90 12.10
N SER A 47 -5.41 6.71 12.52
CA SER A 47 -6.69 6.45 13.16
C SER A 47 -6.44 5.99 14.60
N ALA A 48 -7.50 5.62 15.34
CA ALA A 48 -7.37 5.25 16.75
C ALA A 48 -6.37 4.12 17.03
N ARG A 49 -6.24 3.14 16.13
CA ARG A 49 -5.35 1.97 16.31
C ARG A 49 -4.60 1.53 15.06
N ALA A 50 -4.63 2.35 14.02
CA ALA A 50 -3.95 2.01 12.78
C ALA A 50 -3.43 3.28 12.12
N PHE A 51 -2.43 3.12 11.27
CA PHE A 51 -1.93 4.22 10.47
C PHE A 51 -1.50 3.73 9.10
N ARG A 52 -1.47 4.66 8.15
CA ARG A 52 -0.82 4.49 6.87
C ARG A 52 0.03 5.72 6.63
N ILE A 53 1.31 5.53 6.33
CA ILE A 53 2.23 6.62 6.06
C ILE A 53 3.05 6.31 4.83
N ARG A 54 3.50 7.34 4.14
CA ARG A 54 4.46 7.25 3.05
C ARG A 54 5.41 8.42 3.13
N ARG A 55 6.54 8.29 2.42
CA ARG A 55 7.42 9.43 2.21
C ARG A 55 6.69 10.51 1.41
N ASN A 56 6.86 11.75 1.83
CA ASN A 56 6.51 12.91 1.04
C ASN A 56 7.55 13.08 -0.06
N SER A 57 7.16 12.82 -1.30
CA SER A 57 8.04 13.04 -2.45
C SER A 57 7.25 13.76 -3.53
N GLY A 58 7.83 14.83 -4.07
CA GLY A 58 7.19 15.69 -5.08
C GLY A 58 6.90 14.99 -6.42
N VAL A 59 7.37 13.76 -6.61
CA VAL A 59 7.05 12.94 -7.79
C VAL A 59 5.67 12.31 -7.60
N GLN A 60 4.87 12.13 -8.65
CA GLN A 60 3.64 11.33 -8.57
C GLN A 60 3.88 9.90 -9.08
N ASN A 61 3.88 8.92 -8.20
CA ASN A 61 4.02 7.51 -8.54
C ASN A 61 3.05 6.63 -7.72
N ALA A 62 2.19 5.89 -8.42
CA ALA A 62 1.19 4.98 -7.85
C ALA A 62 1.79 3.73 -7.21
N PHE A 63 3.00 3.33 -7.62
CA PHE A 63 3.74 2.18 -7.09
C PHE A 63 4.57 2.51 -5.84
N ARG A 64 4.42 3.72 -5.28
CA ARG A 64 5.12 4.08 -4.05
C ARG A 64 4.62 3.21 -2.89
N PRO A 65 5.54 2.64 -2.10
CA PRO A 65 5.17 1.85 -0.95
C PRO A 65 4.58 2.76 0.13
N TYR A 66 3.52 2.25 0.74
CA TYR A 66 2.95 2.73 1.99
C TYR A 66 3.39 1.81 3.10
N LEU A 67 3.62 2.40 4.27
CA LEU A 67 3.85 1.71 5.51
C LEU A 67 2.54 1.71 6.28
N TYR A 68 1.97 0.52 6.46
CA TYR A 68 0.73 0.29 7.18
C TYR A 68 1.06 -0.24 8.56
N GLY A 69 0.58 0.41 9.60
CA GLY A 69 0.77 -0.01 10.98
C GLY A 69 -0.54 -0.29 11.69
N ILE A 70 -0.53 -1.28 12.58
CA ILE A 70 -1.57 -1.52 13.58
C ILE A 70 -0.92 -1.38 14.95
N VAL A 71 -1.58 -0.66 15.86
CA VAL A 71 -1.14 -0.45 17.23
C VAL A 71 -2.03 -1.27 18.15
N GLU A 72 -1.45 -2.29 18.78
CA GLU A 72 -2.12 -3.20 19.69
C GLU A 72 -1.62 -2.97 21.12
N PRO A 73 -2.47 -3.10 22.14
CA PRO A 73 -2.02 -3.07 23.53
C PRO A 73 -1.10 -4.26 23.82
N ASP A 74 -0.06 -4.03 24.61
CA ASP A 74 0.89 -5.04 25.08
C ASP A 74 1.11 -4.89 26.60
N LEU A 75 1.67 -5.90 27.27
CA LEU A 75 1.77 -5.94 28.74
C LEU A 75 2.48 -4.72 29.37
N LEU A 76 3.38 -4.08 28.62
CA LEU A 76 4.17 -2.93 29.09
C LEU A 76 3.93 -1.66 28.24
N GLY A 77 2.85 -1.61 27.45
CA GLY A 77 2.53 -0.49 26.58
C GLY A 77 1.83 -0.94 25.30
N SER A 78 2.50 -0.80 24.17
CA SER A 78 1.95 -1.14 22.85
C SER A 78 2.91 -1.95 21.99
N ARG A 79 2.33 -2.83 21.19
CA ARG A 79 2.96 -3.50 20.06
C ARG A 79 2.50 -2.84 18.77
N ILE A 80 3.46 -2.38 17.98
CA ILE A 80 3.21 -1.86 16.64
C ILE A 80 3.60 -2.92 15.63
N VAL A 81 2.64 -3.36 14.83
CA VAL A 81 2.85 -4.29 13.72
C VAL A 81 2.83 -3.49 12.43
N VAL A 82 3.94 -3.50 11.71
CA VAL A 82 4.15 -2.69 10.51
C VAL A 82 4.38 -3.56 9.30
N ARG A 83 3.72 -3.23 8.20
CA ARG A 83 3.94 -3.86 6.89
C ARG A 83 4.08 -2.84 5.78
N LEU A 84 4.91 -3.16 4.79
CA LEU A 84 5.01 -2.41 3.55
C LEU A 84 3.98 -2.93 2.53
N GLY A 85 3.37 -2.03 1.77
CA GLY A 85 2.47 -2.43 0.71
C GLY A 85 2.10 -1.29 -0.24
N LEU A 86 1.60 -1.65 -1.43
CA LEU A 86 1.05 -0.67 -2.37
C LEU A 86 -0.31 -0.16 -1.90
N HIS A 87 -0.68 1.04 -2.38
CA HIS A 87 -2.03 1.54 -2.22
C HIS A 87 -3.05 0.55 -2.82
N PRO A 88 -4.22 0.32 -2.19
CA PRO A 88 -5.21 -0.62 -2.71
C PRO A 88 -5.60 -0.35 -4.16
N SER A 89 -5.80 0.92 -4.54
CA SER A 89 -6.13 1.28 -5.94
C SER A 89 -5.06 0.85 -6.93
N THR A 90 -3.77 0.94 -6.57
CA THR A 90 -2.67 0.49 -7.41
C THR A 90 -2.71 -1.03 -7.58
N LYS A 91 -2.99 -1.78 -6.52
CA LYS A 91 -3.15 -3.24 -6.61
C LYS A 91 -4.29 -3.61 -7.58
N TYR A 92 -5.43 -2.92 -7.48
CA TYR A 92 -6.55 -3.13 -8.40
C TYR A 92 -6.18 -2.77 -9.85
N PHE A 93 -5.50 -1.64 -10.06
CA PHE A 93 -5.04 -1.21 -11.38
C PHE A 93 -4.15 -2.28 -12.02
N ILE A 94 -3.16 -2.81 -11.29
CA ILE A 94 -2.28 -3.87 -11.79
C ILE A 94 -3.08 -5.08 -12.24
N VAL A 95 -4.02 -5.56 -11.42
CA VAL A 95 -4.82 -6.76 -11.74
C VAL A 95 -5.67 -6.53 -12.98
N VAL A 96 -6.38 -5.40 -13.05
CA VAL A 96 -7.23 -5.07 -14.21
C VAL A 96 -6.40 -4.89 -15.47
N TRP A 97 -5.28 -4.17 -15.38
CA TRP A 97 -4.43 -3.87 -16.52
C TRP A 97 -3.76 -5.12 -17.08
N LEU A 98 -3.15 -5.94 -16.21
CA LEU A 98 -2.53 -7.20 -16.63
C LEU A 98 -3.57 -8.19 -17.17
N GLY A 99 -4.76 -8.24 -16.56
CA GLY A 99 -5.87 -9.04 -17.07
C GLY A 99 -6.27 -8.62 -18.49
N ALA A 100 -6.42 -7.32 -18.73
CA ALA A 100 -6.74 -6.79 -20.06
C ALA A 100 -5.63 -7.09 -21.09
N MET A 101 -4.37 -6.88 -20.72
CA MET A 101 -3.22 -7.18 -21.60
C MET A 101 -3.16 -8.68 -21.95
N LEU A 102 -3.44 -9.56 -20.99
CA LEU A 102 -3.49 -11.00 -21.23
C LEU A 102 -4.59 -11.38 -22.23
N LEU A 103 -5.79 -10.81 -22.07
CA LEU A 103 -6.92 -11.08 -22.97
C LEU A 103 -6.62 -10.59 -24.40
N ILE A 104 -6.04 -9.40 -24.53
CA ILE A 104 -5.64 -8.84 -25.84
C ILE A 104 -4.57 -9.75 -26.48
N GLY A 105 -3.55 -10.14 -25.71
CA GLY A 105 -2.50 -11.04 -26.20
C GLY A 105 -3.05 -12.38 -26.66
N LEU A 106 -3.98 -12.97 -25.90
CA LEU A 106 -4.63 -14.22 -26.28
C LEU A 106 -5.48 -14.07 -27.55
N ALA A 107 -6.24 -12.98 -27.69
CA ALA A 107 -7.02 -12.72 -28.89
C ALA A 107 -6.14 -12.59 -30.14
N VAL A 108 -5.04 -11.84 -30.05
CA VAL A 108 -4.06 -11.70 -31.14
C VAL A 108 -3.44 -13.05 -31.49
N LEU A 109 -3.06 -13.84 -30.48
CA LEU A 109 -2.49 -15.17 -30.69
C LEU A 109 -3.49 -16.10 -31.39
N VAL A 110 -4.75 -16.12 -30.96
CA VAL A 110 -5.81 -16.93 -31.58
C VAL A 110 -6.00 -16.51 -33.03
N LEU A 111 -6.16 -15.22 -33.30
CA LEU A 111 -6.31 -14.69 -34.66
C LEU A 111 -5.12 -15.06 -35.56
N PHE A 112 -3.90 -14.93 -35.03
CA PHE A 112 -2.70 -15.32 -35.74
C PHE A 112 -2.71 -16.81 -36.09
N LEU A 113 -3.00 -17.69 -35.12
CA LEU A 113 -3.02 -19.13 -35.36
C LEU A 113 -4.12 -19.54 -36.34
N THR A 114 -5.34 -18.98 -36.22
CA THR A 114 -6.44 -19.29 -37.13
C THR A 114 -6.13 -18.85 -38.56
N ASN A 115 -5.52 -17.68 -38.74
CA ASN A 115 -5.15 -17.19 -40.07
C ASN A 115 -4.06 -18.05 -40.73
N ASN A 116 -3.08 -18.52 -39.96
CA ASN A 116 -2.03 -19.39 -40.49
C ASN A 116 -2.55 -20.80 -40.82
N LEU A 117 -3.41 -21.37 -39.96
CA LEU A 117 -4.02 -22.68 -40.22
C LEU A 117 -4.95 -22.68 -41.44
N ALA A 118 -5.67 -21.58 -41.69
CA ALA A 118 -6.52 -21.44 -42.86
C ALA A 118 -5.75 -21.27 -44.18
N ALA A 119 -4.45 -20.99 -44.11
CA ALA A 119 -3.58 -20.78 -45.28
C ALA A 119 -2.80 -22.03 -45.72
N THR A 120 -2.84 -23.10 -44.92
CA THR A 120 -2.28 -24.44 -45.22
C THR A 120 -3.36 -25.42 -45.64
#